data_AF-A0A4Q4VF85-F1
#
_entry.id   AF-A0A4Q4VF85-F1
#
_cell.length_a   1.000
_cell.length_b   1.000
_cell.length_c   1.000
_cell.angle_alpha   90.00
_cell.angle_beta   90.00
_cell.angle_gamma   90.00
#
_symmetry.space_group_name_H-M   'P 1'
#
loop_
_entity.id
_entity.type
_entity.pdbx_description
1 polymer ?
#
loop_
_entity_poly.entity_id
_entity_poly.type
_entity_poly.pdbx_seq_one_letter_code
_entity_poly.pdbx_strand_id
1 'polypeptide(L)'
;MSWAASPPPPGVQPASYAYPVAPAYTPVTVRQGFSQAYQSQPQYSYTAPANPPQPPAAPDQQPKVDWPDSVRRYVQRSFEDANRDPSVTRPEMEAKLKEVIRYTQESGTMYNTNWDTMPLPQQMVRTERHQQVMASMSAVTVNSPQSAQSGTLSAASNSKKRKSSDLGGSEQTVSSVAPWRSAKAASLEDRITNPSHDKRPSMDSPLPAKSKFQKNAEKRQRRGDGGYQSSYRSPSPQPPSGPIVGYCTNLEKNYFRLTSAPKPSEVRPEHVLHQTLDLLKKKWRKESNYNYICEQFKSLRQDLTVQRIRNEFTVSVYEIHARIALEKGDLGEYNQCQTQLRALYASGIKGNSVEFKAYRVLYFIYTANRTALNDAIADLTTAEKEERPIKHALNVRSSLALGNYHKFFQLYLDVPNMGAYLMDMFVRRERLAALANMCKAFKPDLKLRYITEELAFESDAEAAQFIIDYNGQHLLQERDDHIVFAAGKAGQLFETSRAEAFRRVDLKGQI
;
A
#
# COMPACT_ATOMS: atom_id res chain seq x y z
N MET A 1 20.81 -50.71 43.65
CA MET A 1 20.06 -51.84 43.05
C MET A 1 19.04 -51.26 42.09
N SER A 2 19.36 -51.34 40.80
CA SER A 2 18.53 -50.92 39.68
C SER A 2 17.36 -51.90 39.49
N TRP A 3 16.12 -51.40 39.56
CA TRP A 3 14.95 -52.15 39.12
C TRP A 3 14.39 -51.46 37.87
N ALA A 4 14.62 -52.10 36.72
CA ALA A 4 14.05 -51.73 35.45
C ALA A 4 12.55 -52.04 35.43
N ALA A 5 11.74 -51.08 35.00
CA ALA A 5 10.32 -51.28 34.76
C ALA A 5 10.11 -51.89 33.36
N SER A 6 9.29 -52.93 33.30
CA SER A 6 8.92 -53.68 32.09
C SER A 6 8.21 -52.82 31.04
N PRO A 7 8.35 -53.14 29.73
CA PRO A 7 7.66 -52.42 28.66
C PRO A 7 6.15 -52.77 28.61
N PRO A 8 5.28 -51.85 28.17
CA PRO A 8 3.84 -52.10 28.03
C PRO A 8 3.52 -52.96 26.78
N PRO A 9 2.36 -53.65 26.77
CA PRO A 9 1.98 -54.55 25.68
C PRO A 9 1.70 -53.79 24.37
N PRO A 10 1.99 -54.39 23.20
CA PRO A 10 1.73 -53.77 21.91
C PRO A 10 0.22 -53.81 21.60
N GLY A 11 -0.39 -52.64 21.34
CA GLY A 11 -1.74 -52.59 20.77
C GLY A 11 -2.69 -51.49 21.23
N VAL A 12 -2.30 -50.56 22.11
CA VAL A 12 -3.17 -49.44 22.51
C VAL A 12 -2.54 -48.13 22.06
N GLN A 13 -3.00 -47.59 20.93
CA GLN A 13 -2.68 -46.23 20.55
C GLN A 13 -3.37 -45.25 21.51
N PRO A 14 -2.64 -44.30 22.15
CA PRO A 14 -3.31 -43.21 22.83
C PRO A 14 -3.99 -42.33 21.77
N ALA A 15 -5.30 -42.15 21.91
CA ALA A 15 -6.07 -41.25 21.06
C ALA A 15 -5.52 -39.83 21.18
N SER A 16 -4.69 -39.42 20.21
CA SER A 16 -4.30 -38.04 20.03
C SER A 16 -5.53 -37.29 19.50
N TYR A 17 -6.15 -36.46 20.33
CA TYR A 17 -7.02 -35.38 19.87
C TYR A 17 -6.19 -34.33 19.13
N ALA A 18 -5.69 -34.68 17.95
CA ALA A 18 -5.11 -33.74 17.02
C ALA A 18 -6.26 -33.14 16.18
N TYR A 19 -6.75 -31.98 16.58
CA TYR A 19 -7.59 -31.16 15.71
C TYR A 19 -6.80 -30.82 14.44
N PRO A 20 -7.35 -30.95 13.22
CA PRO A 20 -6.72 -30.39 12.05
C PRO A 20 -6.81 -28.85 12.15
N VAL A 21 -5.71 -28.22 12.52
CA VAL A 21 -5.55 -26.76 12.53
C VAL A 21 -5.39 -26.31 11.08
N ALA A 22 -6.48 -26.28 10.33
CA ALA A 22 -6.50 -25.48 9.11
C ALA A 22 -6.20 -24.02 9.51
N PRO A 23 -5.38 -23.25 8.78
CA PRO A 23 -5.12 -21.85 9.09
C PRO A 23 -6.40 -21.00 8.96
N ALA A 24 -6.43 -19.84 9.59
CA ALA A 24 -7.54 -18.87 9.46
C ALA A 24 -7.30 -17.87 8.32
N TYR A 25 -6.36 -18.16 7.43
CA TYR A 25 -5.95 -17.34 6.30
C TYR A 25 -5.57 -18.30 5.19
N THR A 26 -5.58 -17.81 3.95
CA THR A 26 -5.15 -18.61 2.81
C THR A 26 -3.63 -18.61 2.76
N PRO A 27 -2.95 -19.77 2.93
CA PRO A 27 -1.51 -19.82 2.77
C PRO A 27 -1.16 -19.56 1.30
N VAL A 28 -0.07 -18.83 1.07
CA VAL A 28 0.44 -18.63 -0.28
C VAL A 28 1.07 -19.95 -0.75
N THR A 29 0.60 -20.47 -1.89
CA THR A 29 1.26 -21.57 -2.58
C THR A 29 2.52 -21.04 -3.28
N VAL A 30 3.57 -21.86 -3.32
CA VAL A 30 4.79 -21.53 -4.07
C VAL A 30 4.40 -21.25 -5.52
N ARG A 31 4.82 -20.10 -6.06
CA ARG A 31 4.52 -19.73 -7.44
C ARG A 31 5.32 -20.64 -8.35
N GLN A 32 4.66 -21.54 -9.06
CA GLN A 32 5.34 -22.36 -10.06
C GLN A 32 5.64 -21.49 -11.28
N GLY A 33 6.93 -21.27 -11.56
CA GLY A 33 7.36 -20.70 -12.83
C GLY A 33 7.15 -21.70 -13.97
N PHE A 34 7.08 -21.21 -15.21
CA PHE A 34 6.91 -22.01 -16.44
C PHE A 34 8.05 -22.99 -16.75
N SER A 35 9.06 -23.11 -15.88
CA SER A 35 10.19 -24.00 -16.01
C SER A 35 9.84 -25.45 -15.65
N GLN A 36 8.89 -26.05 -16.37
CA GLN A 36 8.93 -27.48 -16.64
C GLN A 36 9.41 -27.66 -18.08
N ALA A 37 10.39 -28.55 -18.27
CA ALA A 37 10.82 -28.96 -19.60
C ALA A 37 9.60 -29.40 -20.41
N TYR A 38 9.47 -28.88 -21.63
CA TYR A 38 8.48 -29.30 -22.62
C TYR A 38 8.64 -30.82 -22.84
N GLN A 39 7.89 -31.63 -22.10
CA GLN A 39 7.60 -32.99 -22.51
C GLN A 39 6.50 -32.88 -23.56
N SER A 40 6.84 -33.30 -24.77
CA SER A 40 5.93 -33.45 -25.91
C SER A 40 4.60 -34.06 -25.45
N GLN A 41 3.52 -33.30 -25.62
CA GLN A 41 2.16 -33.76 -25.40
C GLN A 41 1.87 -34.98 -26.30
N PRO A 42 1.34 -36.10 -25.79
CA PRO A 42 0.74 -37.11 -26.65
C PRO A 42 -0.60 -36.59 -27.19
N GLN A 43 -0.84 -36.79 -28.48
CA GLN A 43 -2.12 -36.47 -29.12
C GLN A 43 -3.26 -37.23 -28.43
N TYR A 44 -4.23 -36.51 -27.90
CA TYR A 44 -5.50 -37.09 -27.46
C TYR A 44 -6.46 -37.20 -28.65
N SER A 45 -6.86 -38.43 -28.95
CA SER A 45 -7.97 -38.75 -29.84
C SER A 45 -9.30 -38.30 -29.20
N TYR A 46 -10.05 -37.47 -29.92
CA TYR A 46 -11.40 -37.04 -29.55
C TYR A 46 -12.40 -38.21 -29.63
N THR A 47 -13.04 -38.54 -28.51
CA THR A 47 -14.30 -39.28 -28.48
C THR A 47 -15.39 -38.38 -27.90
N ALA A 48 -16.45 -38.14 -28.68
CA ALA A 48 -17.58 -37.31 -28.28
C ALA A 48 -18.47 -38.04 -27.24
N PRO A 49 -18.91 -37.40 -26.14
CA PRO A 49 -19.98 -37.94 -25.32
C PRO A 49 -21.35 -37.50 -25.84
N ALA A 50 -22.28 -38.45 -25.85
CA ALA A 50 -23.69 -38.24 -26.13
C ALA A 50 -24.46 -37.73 -24.89
N ASN A 51 -25.40 -36.83 -25.14
CA ASN A 51 -26.44 -36.23 -24.30
C ASN A 51 -26.07 -35.26 -23.15
N PRO A 52 -26.78 -34.11 -23.05
CA PRO A 52 -26.51 -33.06 -22.07
C PRO A 52 -27.17 -33.35 -20.70
N PRO A 53 -26.51 -33.06 -19.56
CA PRO A 53 -27.15 -33.01 -18.25
C PRO A 53 -28.00 -31.73 -18.10
N GLN A 54 -29.16 -31.85 -17.45
CA GLN A 54 -30.03 -30.73 -17.05
C GLN A 54 -29.30 -29.73 -16.11
N PRO A 55 -29.63 -28.43 -16.18
CA PRO A 55 -29.01 -27.42 -15.35
C PRO A 55 -29.44 -27.52 -13.87
N PRO A 56 -28.51 -27.41 -12.91
CA PRO A 56 -28.84 -27.29 -11.49
C PRO A 56 -29.41 -25.90 -11.15
N ALA A 57 -30.28 -25.87 -10.14
CA ALA A 57 -30.98 -24.69 -9.65
C ALA A 57 -30.03 -23.57 -9.18
N ALA A 58 -30.42 -22.32 -9.47
CA ALA A 58 -29.68 -21.11 -9.17
C ALA A 58 -29.54 -20.85 -7.64
N PRO A 59 -28.38 -20.36 -7.16
CA PRO A 59 -28.23 -19.89 -5.80
C PRO A 59 -28.83 -18.49 -5.59
N ASP A 60 -29.27 -18.25 -4.35
CA ASP A 60 -29.95 -17.06 -3.84
C ASP A 60 -29.39 -15.72 -4.33
N GLN A 61 -30.33 -14.87 -4.75
CA GLN A 61 -30.10 -13.51 -5.22
C GLN A 61 -29.68 -12.61 -4.05
N GLN A 62 -28.52 -11.97 -4.16
CA GLN A 62 -28.26 -10.73 -3.41
C GLN A 62 -29.36 -9.71 -3.74
N PRO A 63 -29.78 -8.85 -2.79
CA PRO A 63 -30.84 -7.88 -3.04
C PRO A 63 -30.44 -6.99 -4.21
N LYS A 64 -31.14 -7.19 -5.33
CA LYS A 64 -30.96 -6.44 -6.57
C LYS A 64 -31.35 -4.99 -6.24
N VAL A 65 -30.37 -4.09 -6.18
CA VAL A 65 -30.63 -2.66 -6.08
C VAL A 65 -31.43 -2.28 -7.33
N ASP A 66 -32.71 -1.98 -7.16
CA ASP A 66 -33.61 -1.68 -8.27
C ASP A 66 -33.44 -0.21 -8.70
N TRP A 67 -32.53 0.00 -9.65
CA TRP A 67 -32.28 1.32 -10.23
C TRP A 67 -33.48 1.77 -11.07
N PRO A 68 -34.05 2.98 -10.87
CA PRO A 68 -35.11 3.48 -11.71
C PRO A 68 -34.60 3.70 -13.14
N ASP A 69 -35.49 3.53 -14.13
CA ASP A 69 -35.13 3.62 -15.55
C ASP A 69 -34.55 4.99 -15.94
N SER A 70 -34.90 6.05 -15.21
CA SER A 70 -34.35 7.38 -15.38
C SER A 70 -32.83 7.44 -15.11
N VAL A 71 -32.33 6.70 -14.11
CA VAL A 71 -30.88 6.58 -13.84
C VAL A 71 -30.20 5.77 -14.92
N ARG A 72 -30.81 4.66 -15.38
CA ARG A 72 -30.25 3.83 -16.45
C ARG A 72 -30.09 4.63 -17.75
N ARG A 73 -31.10 5.42 -18.11
CA ARG A 73 -31.04 6.35 -19.25
C ARG A 73 -29.95 7.41 -19.08
N TYR A 74 -29.77 7.96 -17.88
CA TYR A 74 -28.70 8.92 -17.61
C TYR A 74 -27.29 8.30 -17.77
N VAL A 75 -27.09 7.07 -17.27
CA VAL A 75 -25.86 6.31 -17.49
C VAL A 75 -25.63 6.10 -18.98
N GLN A 76 -26.63 5.62 -19.72
CA GLN A 76 -26.53 5.39 -21.16
C GLN A 76 -26.14 6.66 -21.92
N ARG A 77 -26.82 7.79 -21.68
CA ARG A 77 -26.50 9.08 -22.32
C ARG A 77 -25.08 9.57 -22.02
N SER A 78 -24.52 9.21 -20.86
CA SER A 78 -23.16 9.58 -20.49
C SER A 78 -22.09 8.87 -21.35
N PHE A 79 -22.41 7.73 -21.95
CA PHE A 79 -21.50 6.95 -22.81
C PHE A 79 -21.80 7.06 -24.32
N GLU A 80 -22.85 7.79 -24.72
CA GLU A 80 -23.17 8.02 -26.14
C GLU A 80 -22.05 8.80 -26.84
N ASP A 81 -21.69 8.38 -28.06
CA ASP A 81 -20.61 9.00 -28.84
C ASP A 81 -20.86 10.49 -29.12
N ALA A 82 -22.13 10.89 -29.28
CA ALA A 82 -22.53 12.28 -29.48
C ALA A 82 -22.25 13.20 -28.27
N ASN A 83 -22.13 12.62 -27.07
CA ASN A 83 -21.93 13.37 -25.83
C ASN A 83 -20.48 13.33 -25.34
N ARG A 84 -19.55 12.73 -26.10
CA ARG A 84 -18.13 12.68 -25.75
C ARG A 84 -17.50 14.05 -25.82
N ASP A 85 -16.78 14.42 -24.77
CA ASP A 85 -15.96 15.63 -24.72
C ASP A 85 -14.47 15.25 -24.77
N PRO A 86 -13.71 15.64 -25.81
CA PRO A 86 -12.27 15.35 -25.92
C PRO A 86 -11.41 15.90 -24.77
N SER A 87 -11.91 16.88 -24.01
CA SER A 87 -11.21 17.48 -22.87
C SER A 87 -11.42 16.72 -21.55
N VAL A 88 -12.33 15.74 -21.50
CA VAL A 88 -12.61 14.92 -20.31
C VAL A 88 -12.29 13.48 -20.63
N THR A 89 -11.33 12.90 -19.91
CA THR A 89 -10.95 11.50 -20.14
C THR A 89 -12.06 10.57 -19.65
N ARG A 90 -12.16 9.37 -20.25
CA ARG A 90 -13.14 8.36 -19.85
C ARG A 90 -13.10 8.03 -18.34
N PRO A 91 -11.93 7.87 -17.69
CA PRO A 91 -11.86 7.65 -16.25
C PRO A 91 -12.44 8.80 -15.43
N GLU A 92 -12.25 10.06 -15.85
CA GLU A 92 -12.78 11.24 -15.15
C GLU A 92 -14.30 11.33 -15.25
N MET A 93 -14.86 11.03 -16.43
CA MET A 93 -16.30 10.95 -16.65
C MET A 93 -16.92 9.83 -15.80
N GLU A 94 -16.30 8.64 -15.78
CA GLU A 94 -16.76 7.50 -14.97
C GLU A 94 -16.69 7.78 -13.46
N ALA A 95 -15.65 8.48 -13.01
CA ALA A 95 -15.52 8.90 -11.62
C ALA A 95 -16.64 9.87 -11.23
N LYS A 96 -16.91 10.88 -12.07
CA LYS A 96 -17.97 11.86 -11.81
C LYS A 96 -19.37 11.24 -11.88
N LEU A 97 -19.59 10.31 -12.81
CA LEU A 97 -20.84 9.55 -12.92
C LEU A 97 -21.11 8.75 -11.63
N LYS A 98 -20.10 8.03 -11.12
CA LYS A 98 -20.21 7.29 -9.85
C LYS A 98 -20.45 8.21 -8.67
N GLU A 99 -19.80 9.37 -8.62
CA GLU A 99 -19.98 10.38 -7.58
C GLU A 99 -21.43 10.88 -7.53
N VAL A 100 -22.00 11.27 -8.67
CA VAL A 100 -23.38 11.78 -8.77
C VAL A 100 -24.40 10.71 -8.37
N ILE A 101 -24.26 9.50 -8.89
CA ILE A 101 -25.17 8.40 -8.58
C ILE A 101 -25.10 8.06 -7.09
N ARG A 102 -23.89 7.93 -6.54
CA ARG A 102 -23.67 7.64 -5.12
C ARG A 102 -24.24 8.75 -4.23
N TYR A 103 -24.05 10.02 -4.59
CA TYR A 103 -24.62 11.14 -3.85
C TYR A 103 -26.15 11.05 -3.78
N THR A 104 -26.83 10.79 -4.90
CA THR A 104 -28.29 10.66 -4.92
C THR A 104 -28.82 9.43 -4.19
N GLN A 105 -28.00 8.38 -4.09
CA GLN A 105 -28.30 7.18 -3.31
C GLN A 105 -28.15 7.44 -1.81
N GLU A 106 -27.08 8.11 -1.38
CA GLU A 106 -26.83 8.48 0.02
C GLU A 106 -27.82 9.54 0.52
N SER A 107 -28.26 10.46 -0.34
CA SER A 107 -29.26 11.48 -0.01
C SER A 107 -30.70 10.97 -0.05
N GLY A 108 -30.93 9.74 -0.54
CA GLY A 108 -32.27 9.18 -0.72
C GLY A 108 -33.12 9.88 -1.79
N THR A 109 -32.54 10.75 -2.62
CA THR A 109 -33.26 11.51 -3.66
C THR A 109 -33.30 10.83 -5.02
N MET A 110 -32.74 9.62 -5.13
CA MET A 110 -32.59 8.87 -6.38
C MET A 110 -33.87 8.72 -7.21
N TYR A 111 -35.02 8.48 -6.57
CA TYR A 111 -36.32 8.34 -7.25
C TYR A 111 -37.05 9.67 -7.52
N ASN A 112 -36.65 10.75 -6.86
CA ASN A 112 -37.28 12.07 -6.97
C ASN A 112 -36.43 13.08 -7.79
N THR A 113 -35.26 12.65 -8.26
CA THR A 113 -34.37 13.46 -9.06
C THR A 113 -34.77 13.38 -10.53
N ASN A 114 -34.89 14.52 -11.21
CA ASN A 114 -35.10 14.55 -12.66
C ASN A 114 -33.77 14.29 -13.39
N TRP A 115 -33.51 13.02 -13.67
CA TRP A 115 -32.31 12.58 -14.37
C TRP A 115 -32.28 13.00 -15.84
N ASP A 116 -33.42 13.33 -16.45
CA ASP A 116 -33.49 13.75 -17.85
C ASP A 116 -32.96 15.17 -18.08
N THR A 117 -33.00 16.03 -17.05
CA THR A 117 -32.46 17.41 -17.10
C THR A 117 -31.13 17.57 -16.38
N MET A 118 -30.60 16.50 -15.78
CA MET A 118 -29.34 16.54 -15.05
C MET A 118 -28.16 16.71 -16.02
N PRO A 119 -27.21 17.63 -15.74
CA PRO A 119 -26.00 17.78 -16.55
C PRO A 119 -25.21 16.48 -16.67
N LEU A 120 -24.64 16.21 -17.84
CA LEU A 120 -23.84 15.00 -18.04
C LEU A 120 -22.50 15.10 -17.28
N PRO A 121 -21.90 13.97 -16.86
CA PRO A 121 -20.70 14.00 -16.01
C PRO A 121 -19.53 14.79 -16.63
N GLN A 122 -19.32 14.69 -17.95
CA GLN A 122 -18.31 15.46 -18.69
C GLN A 122 -18.57 16.97 -18.69
N GLN A 123 -19.84 17.41 -18.73
CA GLN A 123 -20.20 18.82 -18.61
C GLN A 123 -19.94 19.35 -17.19
N MET A 124 -20.17 18.51 -16.18
CA MET A 124 -19.89 18.85 -14.78
C MET A 124 -18.39 19.00 -14.54
N VAL A 125 -17.56 18.06 -15.03
CA VAL A 125 -16.09 18.14 -14.93
C VAL A 125 -15.56 19.41 -15.61
N ARG A 126 -16.07 19.74 -16.80
CA ARG A 126 -15.68 20.97 -17.51
C ARG A 126 -16.06 22.24 -16.74
N THR A 127 -17.27 22.28 -16.19
CA THR A 127 -17.78 23.41 -15.42
C THR A 127 -16.96 23.62 -14.15
N GLU A 128 -16.63 22.53 -13.45
CA GLU A 128 -15.81 22.56 -12.24
C GLU A 128 -14.40 23.08 -12.50
N ARG A 129 -13.75 22.62 -13.59
CA ARG A 129 -12.44 23.15 -14.02
C ARG A 129 -12.51 24.64 -14.36
N HIS A 130 -13.54 25.07 -15.09
CA HIS A 130 -13.72 26.49 -15.44
C HIS A 130 -13.93 27.36 -14.20
N GLN A 131 -14.69 26.87 -13.21
CA GLN A 131 -14.88 27.56 -11.93
C GLN A 131 -13.58 27.64 -11.12
N GLN A 132 -12.75 26.60 -11.10
CA GLN A 132 -11.44 26.64 -10.41
C GLN A 132 -10.47 27.64 -11.05
N VAL A 133 -10.47 27.77 -12.38
CA VAL A 133 -9.66 28.78 -13.08
C VAL A 133 -10.17 30.20 -12.79
N MET A 134 -11.48 30.43 -12.86
CA MET A 134 -12.08 31.72 -12.49
C MET A 134 -11.82 32.11 -11.01
N ALA A 135 -11.90 31.14 -10.10
CA ALA A 135 -11.65 31.36 -8.67
C ALA A 135 -10.17 31.68 -8.37
N SER A 136 -9.24 31.05 -9.09
CA SER A 136 -7.80 31.33 -8.97
C SER A 136 -7.38 32.66 -9.59
N MET A 137 -8.02 33.11 -10.68
CA MET A 137 -7.80 34.46 -11.24
C MET A 137 -8.38 35.58 -10.36
N SER A 138 -9.48 35.32 -9.66
CA SER A 138 -10.10 36.31 -8.74
C SER A 138 -9.31 36.49 -7.44
N ALA A 139 -8.49 35.51 -7.04
CA ALA A 139 -7.69 35.55 -5.81
C ALA A 139 -6.41 36.40 -5.93
N VAL A 140 -5.98 36.78 -7.14
CA VAL A 140 -4.78 37.61 -7.38
C VAL A 140 -5.05 39.11 -7.23
N THR A 141 -6.32 39.55 -7.25
CA THR A 141 -6.70 40.98 -7.25
C THR A 141 -7.14 41.51 -5.87
N VAL A 142 -7.05 40.70 -4.81
CA VAL A 142 -7.50 41.06 -3.45
C VAL A 142 -6.33 41.00 -2.48
N ASN A 143 -5.35 41.89 -2.67
CA ASN A 143 -4.42 42.28 -1.61
C ASN A 143 -3.99 43.74 -1.80
N SER A 144 -4.89 44.65 -1.48
CA SER A 144 -4.55 46.00 -1.04
C SER A 144 -5.65 46.52 -0.11
N PRO A 145 -5.35 46.87 1.15
CA PRO A 145 -6.36 47.37 2.08
C PRO A 145 -6.53 48.89 1.90
N GLN A 146 -7.76 49.36 1.72
CA GLN A 146 -8.08 50.78 1.91
C GLN A 146 -9.20 50.93 2.94
N SER A 147 -8.79 51.48 4.09
CA SER A 147 -9.65 52.16 5.04
C SER A 147 -10.14 53.48 4.44
N ALA A 148 -11.45 53.71 4.51
CA ALA A 148 -12.03 55.03 4.26
C ALA A 148 -11.92 55.89 5.53
N GLN A 149 -11.31 57.06 5.41
CA GLN A 149 -11.88 58.28 6.01
C GLN A 149 -11.34 59.54 5.34
N SER A 150 -12.29 60.45 5.13
CA SER A 150 -12.28 61.82 4.62
C SER A 150 -11.00 62.65 4.79
N GLY A 151 -10.78 63.54 3.81
CA GLY A 151 -10.26 64.89 4.13
C GLY A 151 -9.23 65.46 3.15
N THR A 152 -9.73 66.34 2.26
CA THR A 152 -9.10 67.58 1.77
C THR A 152 -7.84 67.55 0.87
N LEU A 153 -7.96 68.40 -0.14
CA LEU A 153 -7.00 68.78 -1.19
C LEU A 153 -5.81 69.57 -0.63
N SER A 154 -4.60 69.34 -1.16
CA SER A 154 -3.74 70.39 -1.74
C SER A 154 -2.34 69.87 -2.10
N ALA A 155 -1.83 70.45 -3.18
CA ALA A 155 -0.52 70.23 -3.77
C ALA A 155 0.62 70.81 -2.92
N ALA A 156 1.82 70.24 -3.01
CA ALA A 156 3.03 70.93 -3.45
C ALA A 156 4.32 70.11 -3.22
N SER A 157 5.34 70.53 -3.95
CA SER A 157 6.63 69.92 -4.20
C SER A 157 7.62 69.84 -3.03
N ASN A 158 8.60 68.96 -3.25
CA ASN A 158 10.05 69.11 -3.02
C ASN A 158 10.67 68.73 -1.65
N SER A 159 11.52 67.69 -1.73
CA SER A 159 12.99 67.79 -1.68
C SER A 159 13.76 67.12 -0.51
N LYS A 160 14.93 66.59 -0.92
CA LYS A 160 16.22 66.42 -0.20
C LYS A 160 16.56 65.07 0.48
N LYS A 161 17.47 64.39 -0.24
CA LYS A 161 18.88 64.06 0.11
C LYS A 161 19.19 62.77 0.88
N ARG A 162 19.96 61.93 0.14
CA ARG A 162 21.25 61.28 0.46
C ARG A 162 21.18 60.11 1.48
N LYS A 163 21.97 59.03 1.39
CA LYS A 163 23.29 58.81 0.78
C LYS A 163 23.52 57.30 0.51
N SER A 164 24.25 57.02 -0.55
CA SER A 164 24.76 55.72 -1.04
C SER A 164 26.14 55.37 -0.46
N SER A 165 26.49 54.08 -0.49
CA SER A 165 27.81 53.53 -0.90
C SER A 165 27.55 52.06 -1.30
N ASP A 166 27.51 51.60 -2.56
CA ASP A 166 28.44 51.72 -3.72
C ASP A 166 29.84 51.15 -3.36
N LEU A 167 30.56 50.30 -4.10
CA LEU A 167 30.37 49.41 -5.27
C LEU A 167 31.78 48.89 -5.61
N GLY A 168 31.90 47.96 -6.56
CA GLY A 168 33.17 47.70 -7.25
C GLY A 168 33.06 46.51 -8.20
N GLY A 169 32.74 46.79 -9.46
CA GLY A 169 32.71 45.83 -10.57
C GLY A 169 33.68 46.22 -11.69
N SER A 170 33.78 45.35 -12.70
CA SER A 170 34.27 45.61 -14.07
C SER A 170 34.18 44.29 -14.85
N GLU A 171 33.82 44.14 -16.12
CA GLU A 171 33.24 44.97 -17.19
C GLU A 171 32.97 44.03 -18.39
N GLN A 172 31.91 44.31 -19.18
CA GLN A 172 31.77 44.04 -20.64
C GLN A 172 31.70 42.55 -21.10
N THR A 173 30.89 42.07 -22.07
CA THR A 173 30.13 42.64 -23.20
C THR A 173 29.23 41.53 -23.81
N VAL A 174 28.04 41.91 -24.32
CA VAL A 174 27.27 41.40 -25.49
C VAL A 174 27.03 39.88 -25.68
N SER A 175 25.75 39.48 -25.70
CA SER A 175 25.07 38.62 -26.69
C SER A 175 24.08 37.63 -26.07
N SER A 176 22.88 37.66 -26.62
CA SER A 176 21.78 36.71 -26.49
C SER A 176 22.21 35.24 -26.64
N VAL A 177 21.61 34.38 -25.82
CA VAL A 177 20.92 33.10 -26.18
C VAL A 177 20.86 32.21 -24.94
N ALA A 178 19.66 31.71 -24.63
CA ALA A 178 19.41 30.72 -23.57
C ALA A 178 20.09 29.37 -23.91
N PRO A 179 20.95 28.79 -23.06
CA PRO A 179 21.67 27.57 -23.39
C PRO A 179 21.26 26.40 -22.50
N TRP A 180 20.17 25.71 -22.85
CA TRP A 180 19.94 24.34 -22.34
C TRP A 180 19.61 23.40 -23.50
N ARG A 181 20.57 23.25 -24.41
CA ARG A 181 20.78 22.07 -25.24
C ARG A 181 22.27 21.78 -25.33
N SER A 182 22.76 20.90 -24.46
CA SER A 182 23.74 19.88 -24.86
C SER A 182 23.71 18.74 -23.83
N ALA A 183 23.36 17.56 -24.32
CA ALA A 183 23.32 16.33 -23.56
C ALA A 183 24.72 15.72 -23.46
N LYS A 184 25.04 15.06 -22.33
CA LYS A 184 25.67 13.73 -22.31
C LYS A 184 25.65 13.12 -20.90
N ALA A 185 25.55 11.80 -20.92
CA ALA A 185 25.36 10.86 -19.82
C ALA A 185 26.21 11.11 -18.56
N ALA A 186 25.61 10.89 -17.38
CA ALA A 186 26.36 10.67 -16.14
C ALA A 186 25.69 9.57 -15.30
N SER A 187 26.52 8.60 -14.91
CA SER A 187 26.27 7.42 -14.08
C SER A 187 25.90 7.81 -12.64
N LEU A 188 25.34 6.84 -11.90
CA LEU A 188 24.86 6.93 -10.51
C LEU A 188 25.96 7.28 -9.47
N GLU A 189 27.21 7.39 -9.88
CA GLU A 189 28.39 7.47 -8.99
C GLU A 189 28.85 8.91 -8.67
N ASP A 190 28.42 9.95 -9.41
CA ASP A 190 28.92 11.33 -9.24
C ASP A 190 28.12 12.22 -8.26
N ARG A 191 27.27 11.64 -7.40
CA ARG A 191 26.57 12.39 -6.33
C ARG A 191 27.27 12.36 -4.97
N ILE A 192 28.52 11.88 -4.93
CA ILE A 192 29.33 11.79 -3.72
C ILE A 192 30.51 12.77 -3.85
N THR A 193 30.28 14.03 -3.49
CA THR A 193 31.33 14.86 -2.91
C THR A 193 30.84 15.34 -1.55
N ASN A 194 31.49 14.84 -0.49
CA ASN A 194 31.39 15.42 0.84
C ASN A 194 31.67 16.94 0.74
N PRO A 195 30.95 17.80 1.48
CA PRO A 195 31.34 19.20 1.55
C PRO A 195 32.74 19.30 2.18
N SER A 196 33.63 20.03 1.49
CA SER A 196 34.98 20.32 1.97
C SER A 196 34.94 21.14 3.26
N HIS A 197 35.99 20.94 4.05
CA HIS A 197 36.26 21.49 5.37
C HIS A 197 36.39 23.03 5.32
N ASP A 198 35.38 23.82 5.73
CA ASP A 198 35.65 25.19 6.24
C ASP A 198 34.51 25.96 6.95
N LYS A 199 33.51 25.30 7.55
CA LYS A 199 32.58 25.99 8.48
C LYS A 199 32.18 25.09 9.66
N ARG A 200 33.05 25.01 10.68
CA ARG A 200 32.70 24.48 12.00
C ARG A 200 32.09 25.62 12.84
N PRO A 201 30.85 25.52 13.35
CA PRO A 201 30.44 26.29 14.51
C PRO A 201 31.07 25.69 15.79
N SER A 202 31.46 26.58 16.70
CA SER A 202 32.10 26.29 17.99
C SER A 202 31.33 25.25 18.82
N MET A 203 32.08 24.34 19.44
CA MET A 203 31.58 23.27 20.31
C MET A 203 31.48 23.80 21.74
N ASP A 204 30.34 24.35 22.14
CA ASP A 204 30.00 24.49 23.57
C ASP A 204 28.48 24.63 23.79
N SER A 205 27.76 23.51 23.76
CA SER A 205 26.40 23.35 24.31
C SER A 205 25.97 21.87 24.25
N PRO A 206 25.31 21.32 25.29
CA PRO A 206 24.94 19.89 25.30
C PRO A 206 23.88 19.60 24.23
N LEU A 207 24.18 18.69 23.31
CA LEU A 207 23.23 18.22 22.30
C LEU A 207 22.09 17.41 22.95
N PRO A 208 20.81 17.61 22.56
CA PRO A 208 19.70 16.83 23.08
C PRO A 208 19.79 15.38 22.58
N ALA A 209 19.75 14.42 23.50
CA ALA A 209 19.99 12.99 23.29
C ALA A 209 19.05 12.26 22.30
N LYS A 210 18.02 12.91 21.72
CA LYS A 210 17.08 12.27 20.78
C LYS A 210 16.58 13.25 19.72
N SER A 211 16.64 12.81 18.45
CA SER A 211 16.10 13.52 17.28
C SER A 211 14.59 13.77 17.40
N LYS A 212 14.10 14.88 16.83
CA LYS A 212 12.66 15.22 16.74
C LYS A 212 11.83 14.09 16.11
N PHE A 213 12.41 13.31 15.20
CA PHE A 213 11.76 12.16 14.57
C PHE A 213 11.56 11.01 15.56
N GLN A 214 12.57 10.72 16.38
CA GLN A 214 12.52 9.69 17.41
C GLN A 214 11.50 10.05 18.50
N LYS A 215 11.40 11.34 18.87
CA LYS A 215 10.36 11.84 19.78
C LYS A 215 8.94 11.68 19.22
N ASN A 216 8.75 11.82 17.91
CA ASN A 216 7.43 11.62 17.28
C ASN A 216 7.05 10.14 17.17
N ALA A 217 8.00 9.26 16.84
CA ALA A 217 7.79 7.82 16.87
C ALA A 217 7.45 7.33 18.29
N GLU A 218 8.18 7.82 19.30
CA GLU A 218 7.97 7.52 20.71
C GLU A 218 6.62 8.09 21.21
N LYS A 219 6.20 9.29 20.77
CA LYS A 219 4.84 9.80 21.01
C LYS A 219 3.75 8.93 20.37
N ARG A 220 3.97 8.40 19.17
CA ARG A 220 3.00 7.53 18.48
C ARG A 220 2.90 6.16 19.16
N GLN A 221 4.01 5.62 19.63
CA GLN A 221 4.07 4.41 20.44
C GLN A 221 3.35 4.59 21.78
N ARG A 222 3.56 5.72 22.47
CA ARG A 222 2.89 6.07 23.73
C ARG A 222 1.37 6.26 23.60
N ARG A 223 0.87 6.64 22.43
CA ARG A 223 -0.58 6.71 22.16
C ARG A 223 -1.24 5.32 22.09
N GLY A 224 -0.50 4.29 21.68
CA GLY A 224 -0.98 2.90 21.66
C GLY A 224 -0.90 2.20 23.03
N ASP A 225 -0.06 2.70 23.94
CA ASP A 225 0.19 2.11 25.27
C ASP A 225 -0.64 2.77 26.40
N GLY A 226 -1.54 3.71 26.06
CA GLY A 226 -2.40 4.39 27.03
C GLY A 226 -1.67 5.35 28.00
N GLY A 227 -0.42 5.73 27.72
CA GLY A 227 0.45 6.51 28.62
C GLY A 227 0.41 8.04 28.47
N TYR A 228 -0.59 8.63 27.80
CA TYR A 228 -0.65 10.09 27.60
C TYR A 228 -1.25 10.80 28.83
N GLN A 229 -0.40 11.41 29.67
CA GLN A 229 -0.82 12.30 30.75
C GLN A 229 -0.88 13.74 30.22
N SER A 230 -2.09 14.31 30.12
CA SER A 230 -2.30 15.73 29.84
C SER A 230 -2.03 16.55 31.10
N SER A 231 -1.21 17.60 31.01
CA SER A 231 -0.76 18.42 32.14
C SER A 231 -1.80 19.40 32.69
N TYR A 232 -3.09 19.22 32.39
CA TYR A 232 -4.18 19.94 33.02
C TYR A 232 -5.32 18.97 33.34
N ARG A 233 -5.48 18.64 34.61
CA ARG A 233 -6.64 17.89 35.12
C ARG A 233 -7.06 18.47 36.47
N SER A 234 -8.29 18.97 36.53
CA SER A 234 -8.99 19.25 37.79
C SER A 234 -9.05 17.99 38.66
N PRO A 235 -9.16 18.10 40.00
CA PRO A 235 -9.04 16.97 40.91
C PRO A 235 -10.29 16.07 40.80
N SER A 236 -10.27 15.15 39.84
CA SER A 236 -11.12 13.97 39.83
C SER A 236 -10.44 12.83 40.58
N PRO A 237 -11.17 11.95 41.28
CA PRO A 237 -10.61 10.83 42.02
C PRO A 237 -9.65 10.02 41.15
N GLN A 238 -8.52 9.61 41.72
CA GLN A 238 -7.56 8.76 41.00
C GLN A 238 -8.28 7.46 40.60
N PRO A 239 -8.30 7.11 39.31
CA PRO A 239 -8.90 5.85 38.89
C PRO A 239 -8.15 4.69 39.55
N PRO A 240 -8.85 3.59 39.91
CA PRO A 240 -8.22 2.45 40.54
C PRO A 240 -7.03 1.96 39.71
N SER A 241 -5.88 1.80 40.36
CA SER A 241 -4.55 1.55 39.77
C SER A 241 -4.37 0.11 39.24
N GLY A 242 -5.43 -0.50 38.71
CA GLY A 242 -5.43 -1.88 38.18
C GLY A 242 -5.83 -1.95 36.70
N PRO A 243 -5.42 -3.00 35.97
CA PRO A 243 -5.98 -3.28 34.65
C PRO A 243 -7.50 -3.43 34.81
N ILE A 244 -8.25 -2.65 34.03
CA ILE A 244 -9.71 -2.78 33.98
C ILE A 244 -9.99 -4.18 33.46
N VAL A 245 -10.61 -5.05 34.26
CA VAL A 245 -11.10 -6.34 33.77
C VAL A 245 -12.54 -6.15 33.33
N GLY A 246 -12.80 -6.40 32.06
CA GLY A 246 -14.14 -6.25 31.49
C GLY A 246 -15.08 -7.40 31.89
N TYR A 247 -16.39 -7.18 31.78
CA TYR A 247 -17.42 -8.22 32.02
C TYR A 247 -18.42 -8.35 30.86
N CYS A 248 -18.11 -7.80 29.69
CA CYS A 248 -18.93 -7.96 28.48
C CYS A 248 -18.87 -9.41 27.98
N THR A 249 -20.03 -10.06 27.82
CA THR A 249 -20.14 -11.44 27.31
C THR A 249 -20.47 -11.51 25.82
N ASN A 250 -20.72 -10.37 25.17
CA ASN A 250 -21.02 -10.32 23.74
C ASN A 250 -19.78 -10.68 22.92
N LEU A 251 -19.85 -11.73 22.10
CA LEU A 251 -18.74 -12.15 21.23
C LEU A 251 -18.51 -11.16 20.08
N GLU A 252 -19.59 -10.63 19.51
CA GLU A 252 -19.56 -9.62 18.47
C GLU A 252 -19.72 -8.23 19.08
N LYS A 253 -18.88 -7.29 18.66
CA LYS A 253 -18.80 -5.99 19.31
C LYS A 253 -18.09 -5.03 18.36
N ASN A 254 -18.72 -3.89 18.11
CA ASN A 254 -18.11 -2.84 17.28
C ASN A 254 -16.81 -2.30 17.92
N TYR A 255 -15.87 -1.92 17.07
CA TYR A 255 -14.67 -1.17 17.41
C TYR A 255 -15.02 0.28 17.76
N PHE A 256 -14.64 0.70 18.97
CA PHE A 256 -14.92 2.06 19.43
C PHE A 256 -13.66 2.92 19.38
N ARG A 257 -13.74 4.15 18.87
CA ARG A 257 -12.63 5.10 19.04
C ARG A 257 -12.73 5.69 20.45
N LEU A 258 -11.89 5.20 21.37
CA LEU A 258 -11.91 5.65 22.76
C LEU A 258 -11.54 7.13 22.88
N THR A 259 -12.53 7.97 23.19
CA THR A 259 -12.37 9.39 23.53
C THR A 259 -12.48 9.64 25.04
N SER A 260 -12.88 8.61 25.80
CA SER A 260 -13.05 8.61 27.25
C SER A 260 -12.53 7.30 27.85
N ALA A 261 -12.54 7.18 29.19
CA ALA A 261 -12.15 5.95 29.86
C ALA A 261 -13.12 4.80 29.46
N PRO A 262 -12.60 3.64 29.04
CA PRO A 262 -13.43 2.52 28.63
C PRO A 262 -14.24 1.98 29.82
N LYS A 263 -15.54 1.75 29.60
CA LYS A 263 -16.42 1.17 30.63
C LYS A 263 -16.16 -0.34 30.73
N PRO A 264 -16.03 -0.92 31.94
CA PRO A 264 -15.83 -2.36 32.09
C PRO A 264 -16.96 -3.22 31.47
N SER A 265 -18.20 -2.71 31.44
CA SER A 265 -19.35 -3.35 30.76
C SER A 265 -19.19 -3.48 29.26
N GLU A 266 -18.34 -2.67 28.64
CA GLU A 266 -18.13 -2.66 27.20
C GLU A 266 -16.89 -3.46 26.81
N VAL A 267 -16.09 -3.97 27.76
CA VAL A 267 -14.85 -4.70 27.49
C VAL A 267 -15.07 -6.19 27.75
N ARG A 268 -14.68 -7.06 26.80
CA ARG A 268 -14.78 -8.52 26.96
C ARG A 268 -13.63 -9.07 27.81
N PRO A 269 -13.86 -9.90 28.85
CA PRO A 269 -12.78 -10.56 29.58
C PRO A 269 -12.08 -11.63 28.72
N GLU A 270 -10.87 -12.04 29.12
CA GLU A 270 -9.98 -12.91 28.34
C GLU A 270 -10.65 -14.19 27.80
N HIS A 271 -11.40 -14.92 28.64
CA HIS A 271 -12.08 -16.15 28.20
C HIS A 271 -13.11 -15.90 27.08
N VAL A 272 -13.76 -14.73 27.06
CA VAL A 272 -14.69 -14.31 26.00
C VAL A 272 -13.91 -13.86 24.76
N LEU A 273 -12.72 -13.27 24.92
CA LEU A 273 -11.83 -12.93 23.80
C LEU A 273 -11.36 -14.20 23.06
N HIS A 274 -11.06 -15.28 23.78
CA HIS A 274 -10.75 -16.58 23.17
C HIS A 274 -11.92 -17.10 22.32
N GLN A 275 -13.12 -17.10 22.88
CA GLN A 275 -14.34 -17.50 22.15
C GLN A 275 -14.61 -16.61 20.93
N THR A 276 -14.35 -15.31 21.08
CA THR A 276 -14.45 -14.33 19.99
C THR A 276 -13.48 -14.69 18.87
N LEU A 277 -12.21 -14.96 19.18
CA LEU A 277 -11.23 -15.33 18.15
C LEU A 277 -11.68 -16.57 17.37
N ASP A 278 -12.20 -17.59 18.05
CA ASP A 278 -12.71 -18.79 17.38
C ASP A 278 -13.92 -18.52 16.50
N LEU A 279 -14.83 -17.65 16.94
CA LEU A 279 -15.95 -17.18 16.11
C LEU A 279 -15.43 -16.47 14.84
N LEU A 280 -14.47 -15.54 14.99
CA LEU A 280 -13.91 -14.80 13.86
C LEU A 280 -13.20 -15.71 12.86
N LYS A 281 -12.43 -16.69 13.34
CA LYS A 281 -11.78 -17.69 12.49
C LYS A 281 -12.81 -18.49 11.68
N LYS A 282 -13.93 -18.90 12.29
CA LYS A 282 -15.01 -19.63 11.61
C LYS A 282 -15.72 -18.75 10.58
N LYS A 283 -16.08 -17.51 10.95
CA LYS A 283 -16.74 -16.56 10.05
C LYS A 283 -15.87 -16.17 8.85
N TRP A 284 -14.58 -15.94 9.06
CA TRP A 284 -13.68 -15.67 7.96
C TRP A 284 -13.65 -16.80 6.93
N ARG A 285 -13.52 -18.05 7.39
CA ARG A 285 -13.52 -19.22 6.50
C ARG A 285 -14.83 -19.39 5.74
N LYS A 286 -15.97 -19.09 6.37
CA LYS A 286 -17.30 -19.30 5.78
C LYS A 286 -17.70 -18.16 4.84
N GLU A 287 -17.50 -16.92 5.27
CA GLU A 287 -18.11 -15.74 4.65
C GLU A 287 -17.08 -14.88 3.91
N SER A 288 -15.79 -14.96 4.26
CA SER A 288 -14.70 -14.13 3.70
C SER A 288 -14.98 -12.62 3.68
N ASN A 289 -15.88 -12.14 4.55
CA ASN A 289 -16.26 -10.73 4.64
C ASN A 289 -15.17 -9.92 5.38
N TYR A 290 -14.29 -9.29 4.60
CA TYR A 290 -13.15 -8.57 5.15
C TYR A 290 -13.55 -7.36 6.00
N ASN A 291 -14.55 -6.59 5.59
CA ASN A 291 -14.97 -5.39 6.31
C ASN A 291 -15.42 -5.73 7.73
N TYR A 292 -16.28 -6.74 7.86
CA TYR A 292 -16.73 -7.24 9.16
C TYR A 292 -15.57 -7.82 9.97
N ILE A 293 -14.73 -8.68 9.37
CA ILE A 293 -13.64 -9.34 10.10
C ILE A 293 -12.59 -8.32 10.59
N CYS A 294 -12.21 -7.36 9.76
CA CYS A 294 -11.28 -6.29 10.11
C CYS A 294 -11.80 -5.46 11.28
N GLU A 295 -13.08 -5.07 11.24
CA GLU A 295 -13.76 -4.32 12.31
C GLU A 295 -13.76 -5.11 13.63
N GLN A 296 -14.13 -6.39 13.57
CA GLN A 296 -14.18 -7.26 14.73
C GLN A 296 -12.80 -7.56 15.32
N PHE A 297 -11.76 -7.74 14.50
CA PHE A 297 -10.39 -7.88 14.98
C PHE A 297 -9.85 -6.58 15.58
N LYS A 298 -10.26 -5.40 15.10
CA LYS A 298 -9.94 -4.13 15.75
C LYS A 298 -10.55 -4.06 17.14
N SER A 299 -11.82 -4.45 17.27
CA SER A 299 -12.52 -4.53 18.55
C SER A 299 -11.85 -5.52 19.52
N LEU A 300 -11.49 -6.72 19.04
CA LEU A 300 -10.78 -7.74 19.83
C LEU A 300 -9.42 -7.24 20.32
N ARG A 301 -8.60 -6.64 19.43
CA ARG A 301 -7.30 -6.06 19.78
C ARG A 301 -7.41 -4.87 20.73
N GLN A 302 -8.48 -4.08 20.62
CA GLN A 302 -8.77 -2.99 21.54
C GLN A 302 -9.01 -3.50 22.95
N ASP A 303 -9.83 -4.53 23.13
CA ASP A 303 -10.11 -5.10 24.46
C ASP A 303 -8.84 -5.68 25.09
N LEU A 304 -7.98 -6.32 24.31
CA LEU A 304 -6.66 -6.77 24.77
C LEU A 304 -5.77 -5.61 25.26
N THR A 305 -5.79 -4.50 24.51
CA THR A 305 -4.98 -3.31 24.83
C THR A 305 -5.49 -2.60 26.08
N VAL A 306 -6.81 -2.42 26.20
CA VAL A 306 -7.45 -1.78 27.36
C VAL A 306 -7.15 -2.56 28.65
N GLN A 307 -7.20 -3.88 28.59
CA GLN A 307 -6.96 -4.76 29.73
C GLN A 307 -5.47 -5.03 29.97
N ARG A 308 -4.58 -4.51 29.12
CA ARG A 308 -3.12 -4.75 29.14
C ARG A 308 -2.73 -6.23 29.12
N ILE A 309 -3.52 -7.05 28.41
CA ILE A 309 -3.23 -8.48 28.24
C ILE A 309 -2.12 -8.64 27.21
N ARG A 310 -0.94 -9.09 27.65
CA ARG A 310 0.26 -9.27 26.83
C ARG A 310 0.82 -10.68 27.01
N ASN A 311 0.22 -11.64 26.32
CA ASN A 311 0.62 -13.04 26.34
C ASN A 311 0.63 -13.63 24.92
N GLU A 312 0.88 -14.94 24.81
CA GLU A 312 0.93 -15.64 23.52
C GLU A 312 -0.42 -15.58 22.77
N PHE A 313 -1.54 -15.53 23.49
CA PHE A 313 -2.85 -15.30 22.89
C PHE A 313 -2.93 -13.93 22.20
N THR A 314 -2.51 -12.86 22.86
CA THR A 314 -2.44 -11.52 22.24
C THR A 314 -1.60 -11.55 20.96
N VAL A 315 -0.43 -12.19 20.99
CA VAL A 315 0.42 -12.34 19.79
C VAL A 315 -0.35 -13.04 18.68
N SER A 316 -0.99 -14.18 18.97
CA SER A 316 -1.76 -14.94 17.98
C SER A 316 -2.88 -14.11 17.32
N VAL A 317 -3.59 -13.27 18.07
CA VAL A 317 -4.64 -12.38 17.55
C VAL A 317 -4.05 -11.37 16.56
N TYR A 318 -2.95 -10.73 16.93
CA TYR A 318 -2.28 -9.75 16.06
C TYR A 318 -1.71 -10.40 14.80
N GLU A 319 -1.11 -11.58 14.91
CA GLU A 319 -0.57 -12.29 13.76
C GLU A 319 -1.66 -12.72 12.79
N ILE A 320 -2.76 -13.32 13.27
CA ILE A 320 -3.89 -13.73 12.42
C ILE A 320 -4.46 -12.53 11.70
N HIS A 321 -4.69 -11.43 12.41
CA HIS A 321 -5.22 -10.23 11.79
C HIS A 321 -4.27 -9.62 10.77
N ALA A 322 -2.95 -9.61 11.04
CA ALA A 322 -1.96 -9.15 10.10
C ALA A 322 -1.91 -10.00 8.82
N ARG A 323 -2.03 -11.33 8.94
CA ARG A 323 -2.07 -12.25 7.80
C ARG A 323 -3.31 -12.03 6.94
N ILE A 324 -4.49 -11.90 7.56
CA ILE A 324 -5.74 -11.56 6.85
C ILE A 324 -5.61 -10.21 6.13
N ALA A 325 -5.00 -9.21 6.78
CA ALA A 325 -4.79 -7.89 6.18
C ALA A 325 -3.85 -7.98 4.95
N LEU A 326 -2.78 -8.77 5.01
CA LEU A 326 -1.91 -9.03 3.85
C LEU A 326 -2.67 -9.70 2.71
N GLU A 327 -3.47 -10.73 3.00
CA GLU A 327 -4.29 -11.44 2.01
C GLU A 327 -5.27 -10.51 1.28
N LYS A 328 -5.75 -9.45 1.94
CA LYS A 328 -6.66 -8.46 1.34
C LYS A 328 -5.99 -7.16 0.89
N GLY A 329 -4.66 -7.08 0.95
CA GLY A 329 -3.90 -5.90 0.50
C GLY A 329 -4.04 -4.66 1.40
N ASP A 330 -4.54 -4.80 2.63
CA ASP A 330 -4.68 -3.70 3.58
C ASP A 330 -3.38 -3.47 4.36
N LEU A 331 -2.45 -2.78 3.71
CA LEU A 331 -1.15 -2.45 4.30
C LEU A 331 -1.25 -1.49 5.50
N GLY A 332 -2.34 -0.74 5.60
CA GLY A 332 -2.60 0.14 6.73
C GLY A 332 -2.84 -0.65 8.02
N GLU A 333 -3.70 -1.66 7.96
CA GLU A 333 -3.97 -2.56 9.07
C GLU A 333 -2.81 -3.51 9.36
N TYR A 334 -2.18 -4.06 8.33
CA TYR A 334 -0.97 -4.87 8.50
C TYR A 334 0.11 -4.10 9.27
N ASN A 335 0.40 -2.85 8.88
CA ASN A 335 1.44 -2.04 9.53
C ASN A 335 1.08 -1.69 11.00
N GLN A 336 -0.21 -1.50 11.31
CA GLN A 336 -0.68 -1.34 12.69
C GLN A 336 -0.43 -2.61 13.51
N CYS A 337 -0.79 -3.78 12.98
CA CYS A 337 -0.54 -5.06 13.65
C CYS A 337 0.96 -5.31 13.84
N GLN A 338 1.75 -5.10 12.80
CA GLN A 338 3.19 -5.32 12.80
C GLN A 338 3.92 -4.43 13.81
N THR A 339 3.49 -3.17 13.98
CA THR A 339 4.05 -2.27 15.00
C THR A 339 3.83 -2.82 16.41
N GLN A 340 2.64 -3.37 16.69
CA GLN A 340 2.34 -3.96 17.99
C GLN A 340 3.04 -5.32 18.20
N LEU A 341 3.11 -6.16 17.16
CA LEU A 341 3.87 -7.41 17.21
C LEU A 341 5.34 -7.17 17.55
N ARG A 342 5.98 -6.13 16.97
CA ARG A 342 7.35 -5.75 17.34
C ARG A 342 7.49 -5.47 18.84
N ALA A 343 6.55 -4.73 19.42
CA ALA A 343 6.57 -4.43 20.85
C ALA A 343 6.32 -5.68 21.72
N LEU A 344 5.46 -6.60 21.28
CA LEU A 344 5.19 -7.87 21.98
C LEU A 344 6.39 -8.81 21.94
N TYR A 345 7.03 -8.97 20.79
CA TYR A 345 8.25 -9.79 20.65
C TYR A 345 9.43 -9.21 21.44
N ALA A 346 9.57 -7.87 21.48
CA ALA A 346 10.59 -7.22 22.30
C ALA A 346 10.39 -7.47 23.81
N SER A 347 9.17 -7.81 24.24
CA SER A 347 8.87 -8.23 25.61
C SER A 347 9.17 -9.71 25.88
N GLY A 348 9.74 -10.44 24.91
CA GLY A 348 10.08 -11.87 25.05
C GLY A 348 8.91 -12.84 24.87
N ILE A 349 7.74 -12.37 24.42
CA ILE A 349 6.57 -13.22 24.19
C ILE A 349 6.81 -14.03 22.90
N LYS A 350 6.57 -15.35 22.98
CA LYS A 350 6.77 -16.27 21.84
C LYS A 350 5.74 -16.04 20.73
N GLY A 351 6.16 -16.33 19.51
CA GLY A 351 5.36 -16.26 18.29
C GLY A 351 6.25 -16.32 17.06
N ASN A 352 5.73 -15.89 15.92
CA ASN A 352 6.37 -15.99 14.61
C ASN A 352 7.27 -14.78 14.31
N SER A 353 8.19 -14.46 15.21
CA SER A 353 9.02 -13.25 15.12
C SER A 353 9.83 -13.17 13.81
N VAL A 354 10.43 -14.30 13.39
CA VAL A 354 11.22 -14.41 12.16
C VAL A 354 10.41 -14.06 10.92
N GLU A 355 9.19 -14.61 10.82
CA GLU A 355 8.24 -14.33 9.72
C GLU A 355 7.94 -12.83 9.63
N PHE A 356 7.53 -12.21 10.75
CA PHE A 356 7.13 -10.81 10.77
C PHE A 356 8.29 -9.82 10.64
N LYS A 357 9.51 -10.21 11.04
CA LYS A 357 10.75 -9.46 10.76
C LYS A 357 11.05 -9.47 9.26
N ALA A 358 10.89 -10.60 8.57
CA ALA A 358 11.04 -10.67 7.11
C ALA A 358 9.99 -9.79 6.39
N TYR A 359 8.73 -9.86 6.81
CA TYR A 359 7.67 -9.02 6.25
C TYR A 359 7.92 -7.52 6.49
N ARG A 360 8.52 -7.15 7.61
CA ARG A 360 8.92 -5.76 7.90
C ARG A 360 9.98 -5.26 6.90
N VAL A 361 10.96 -6.09 6.57
CA VAL A 361 11.98 -5.76 5.55
C VAL A 361 11.31 -5.56 4.19
N LEU A 362 10.48 -6.50 3.75
CA LEU A 362 9.75 -6.41 2.47
C LEU A 362 8.82 -5.18 2.42
N TYR A 363 8.13 -4.85 3.52
CA TYR A 363 7.29 -3.65 3.62
C TYR A 363 8.10 -2.35 3.47
N PHE A 364 9.32 -2.27 4.03
CA PHE A 364 10.17 -1.09 3.86
C PHE A 364 10.82 -1.00 2.48
N ILE A 365 11.03 -2.12 1.80
CA ILE A 365 11.38 -2.15 0.37
C ILE A 365 10.22 -1.57 -0.46
N TYR A 366 8.99 -2.03 -0.21
CA TYR A 366 7.79 -1.52 -0.89
C TYR A 366 7.64 -0.01 -0.72
N THR A 367 7.64 0.47 0.52
CA THR A 367 7.46 1.91 0.87
C THR A 367 8.67 2.79 0.55
N ALA A 368 9.75 2.23 0.00
CA ALA A 368 10.99 2.93 -0.33
C ALA A 368 11.60 3.72 0.85
N ASN A 369 11.36 3.28 2.09
CA ASN A 369 11.86 3.93 3.29
C ASN A 369 13.24 3.38 3.67
N ARG A 370 14.29 3.94 3.04
CA ARG A 370 15.68 3.49 3.23
C ARG A 370 16.16 3.57 4.69
N THR A 371 15.74 4.60 5.42
CA THR A 371 16.13 4.77 6.83
C THR A 371 15.52 3.67 7.68
N ALA A 372 14.19 3.50 7.63
CA ALA A 372 13.52 2.47 8.42
C ALA A 372 13.94 1.04 8.02
N LEU A 373 14.28 0.83 6.74
CA LEU A 373 14.85 -0.43 6.27
C LEU A 373 16.20 -0.72 6.93
N ASN A 374 17.11 0.24 6.94
CA ASN A 374 18.43 0.07 7.55
C ASN A 374 18.31 -0.15 9.06
N ASP A 375 17.42 0.59 9.74
CA ASP A 375 17.14 0.39 11.17
C ASP A 375 16.62 -1.03 11.42
N ALA A 376 15.68 -1.51 10.60
CA ALA A 376 15.14 -2.85 10.73
C ALA A 376 16.19 -3.95 10.51
N ILE A 377 17.18 -3.72 9.65
CA ILE A 377 18.28 -4.67 9.40
C ILE A 377 19.30 -4.64 10.55
N ALA A 378 19.53 -3.47 11.14
CA ALA A 378 20.39 -3.31 12.31
C ALA A 378 19.81 -4.01 13.55
N ASP A 379 18.48 -4.03 13.68
CA ASP A 379 17.75 -4.75 14.74
C ASP A 379 17.83 -6.29 14.62
N LEU A 380 18.39 -6.85 13.54
CA LEU A 380 18.51 -8.30 13.32
C LEU A 380 19.81 -8.86 13.88
N THR A 381 19.70 -9.95 14.64
CA THR A 381 20.87 -10.72 15.09
C THR A 381 21.50 -11.52 13.94
N THR A 382 22.75 -11.96 14.10
CA THR A 382 23.43 -12.78 13.09
C THR A 382 22.70 -14.11 12.84
N ALA A 383 22.20 -14.76 13.90
CA ALA A 383 21.44 -16.00 13.78
C ALA A 383 20.13 -15.79 12.98
N GLU A 384 19.40 -14.71 13.27
CA GLU A 384 18.16 -14.39 12.56
C GLU A 384 18.37 -14.11 11.07
N LYS A 385 19.55 -13.60 10.67
CA LYS A 385 19.86 -13.35 9.26
C LYS A 385 20.01 -14.63 8.44
N GLU A 386 20.30 -15.76 9.07
CA GLU A 386 20.41 -17.06 8.39
C GLU A 386 19.06 -17.76 8.23
N GLU A 387 18.04 -17.34 8.98
CA GLU A 387 16.68 -17.89 8.86
C GLU A 387 16.08 -17.63 7.47
N ARG A 388 15.50 -18.67 6.86
CA ARG A 388 15.02 -18.64 5.45
C ARG A 388 14.18 -17.39 5.11
N PRO A 389 13.16 -16.99 5.89
CA PRO A 389 12.34 -15.82 5.55
C PRO A 389 13.13 -14.50 5.54
N ILE A 390 14.01 -14.31 6.53
CA ILE A 390 14.80 -13.08 6.67
C ILE A 390 15.88 -13.05 5.60
N LYS A 391 16.60 -14.16 5.41
CA LYS A 391 17.62 -14.32 4.37
C LYS A 391 17.04 -14.03 2.98
N HIS A 392 15.85 -14.55 2.69
CA HIS A 392 15.11 -14.23 1.47
C HIS A 392 14.87 -12.73 1.32
N ALA A 393 14.28 -12.07 2.33
CA ALA A 393 14.00 -10.63 2.26
C ALA A 393 15.26 -9.77 2.10
N LEU A 394 16.38 -10.17 2.72
CA LEU A 394 17.69 -9.52 2.54
C LEU A 394 18.25 -9.73 1.14
N ASN A 395 18.09 -10.93 0.57
CA ASN A 395 18.45 -11.22 -0.82
C ASN A 395 17.61 -10.40 -1.79
N VAL A 396 16.30 -10.24 -1.54
CA VAL A 396 15.42 -9.36 -2.34
C VAL A 396 15.94 -7.93 -2.33
N ARG A 397 16.24 -7.37 -1.14
CA ARG A 397 16.85 -6.05 -1.02
C ARG A 397 18.15 -5.94 -1.83
N SER A 398 19.03 -6.93 -1.71
CA SER A 398 20.33 -6.92 -2.40
C SER A 398 20.16 -6.98 -3.92
N SER A 399 19.27 -7.85 -4.43
CA SER A 399 18.99 -7.97 -5.87
C SER A 399 18.48 -6.66 -6.44
N LEU A 400 17.56 -5.99 -5.74
CA LEU A 400 17.04 -4.67 -6.15
C LEU A 400 18.13 -3.59 -6.12
N ALA A 401 18.95 -3.56 -5.08
CA ALA A 401 20.04 -2.58 -4.96
C ALA A 401 21.09 -2.72 -6.08
N LEU A 402 21.34 -3.95 -6.53
CA LEU A 402 22.27 -4.27 -7.62
C LEU A 402 21.62 -4.19 -9.02
N GLY A 403 20.30 -3.98 -9.10
CA GLY A 403 19.57 -4.04 -10.37
C GLY A 403 19.52 -5.43 -11.01
N ASN A 404 19.76 -6.49 -10.23
CA ASN A 404 19.74 -7.88 -10.70
C ASN A 404 18.30 -8.40 -10.76
N TYR A 405 17.61 -8.09 -11.86
CA TYR A 405 16.21 -8.49 -12.07
C TYR A 405 16.04 -10.01 -12.17
N HIS A 406 16.99 -10.73 -12.78
CA HIS A 406 16.96 -12.19 -12.87
C HIS A 406 16.83 -12.84 -11.48
N LYS A 407 17.77 -12.50 -10.58
CA LYS A 407 17.76 -13.02 -9.21
C LYS A 407 16.53 -12.52 -8.44
N PHE A 408 16.05 -11.31 -8.70
CA PHE A 408 14.83 -10.79 -8.08
C PHE A 408 13.61 -11.64 -8.44
N PHE A 409 13.40 -11.96 -9.73
CA PHE A 409 12.26 -12.76 -10.16
C PHE A 409 12.36 -14.24 -9.76
N GLN A 410 13.58 -14.80 -9.64
CA GLN A 410 13.77 -16.10 -8.97
C GLN A 410 13.30 -16.07 -7.52
N LEU A 411 13.68 -15.03 -6.77
CA LEU A 411 13.23 -14.86 -5.38
C LEU A 411 11.72 -14.60 -5.29
N TYR A 412 11.13 -13.94 -6.29
CA TYR A 412 9.69 -13.70 -6.37
C TYR A 412 8.87 -14.99 -6.59
N LEU A 413 9.47 -16.01 -7.22
CA LEU A 413 8.82 -17.32 -7.38
C LEU A 413 8.93 -18.18 -6.11
N ASP A 414 10.06 -18.11 -5.40
CA ASP A 414 10.30 -18.85 -4.13
C ASP A 414 10.15 -17.96 -2.88
N VAL A 415 9.00 -17.28 -2.75
CA VAL A 415 8.75 -16.43 -1.58
C VAL A 415 8.25 -17.26 -0.39
N PRO A 416 8.90 -17.16 0.79
CA PRO A 416 8.46 -17.88 1.97
C PRO A 416 7.20 -17.26 2.61
N ASN A 417 6.36 -18.13 3.17
CA ASN A 417 5.14 -17.76 3.89
C ASN A 417 4.24 -16.83 3.07
N MET A 418 3.68 -15.77 3.66
CA MET A 418 2.82 -14.79 3.01
C MET A 418 3.58 -13.59 2.42
N GLY A 419 4.91 -13.72 2.23
CA GLY A 419 5.74 -12.63 1.73
C GLY A 419 5.37 -12.19 0.31
N ALA A 420 4.74 -13.08 -0.48
CA ALA A 420 4.35 -12.79 -1.86
C ALA A 420 3.39 -11.59 -1.93
N TYR A 421 2.40 -11.50 -1.01
CA TYR A 421 1.48 -10.36 -0.95
C TYR A 421 2.20 -9.01 -0.80
N LEU A 422 3.37 -8.98 -0.14
CA LEU A 422 4.18 -7.76 -0.04
C LEU A 422 5.00 -7.51 -1.30
N MET A 423 5.52 -8.55 -1.95
CA MET A 423 6.27 -8.41 -3.20
C MET A 423 5.39 -8.00 -4.38
N ASP A 424 4.15 -8.50 -4.44
CA ASP A 424 3.15 -8.14 -5.47
C ASP A 424 2.91 -6.63 -5.53
N MET A 425 3.07 -5.93 -4.41
CA MET A 425 2.86 -4.48 -4.32
C MET A 425 3.90 -3.67 -5.09
N PHE A 426 5.07 -4.24 -5.38
CA PHE A 426 6.12 -3.58 -6.14
C PHE A 426 6.62 -4.35 -7.35
N VAL A 427 6.18 -5.60 -7.58
CA VAL A 427 6.62 -6.39 -8.74
C VAL A 427 6.36 -5.66 -10.07
N ARG A 428 5.24 -4.93 -10.20
CA ARG A 428 4.90 -4.16 -11.39
C ARG A 428 5.96 -3.11 -11.75
N ARG A 429 6.43 -2.33 -10.77
CA ARG A 429 7.48 -1.32 -11.03
C ARG A 429 8.82 -1.98 -11.36
N GLU A 430 9.12 -3.14 -10.76
CA GLU A 430 10.35 -3.88 -11.06
C GLU A 430 10.30 -4.53 -12.46
N ARG A 431 9.13 -4.99 -12.92
CA ARG A 431 8.93 -5.46 -14.31
C ARG A 431 9.24 -4.34 -15.32
N LEU A 432 8.77 -3.11 -15.07
CA LEU A 432 9.12 -1.95 -15.90
C LEU A 432 10.62 -1.65 -15.88
N ALA A 433 11.25 -1.69 -14.71
CA ALA A 433 12.69 -1.47 -14.59
C ALA A 433 13.50 -2.52 -15.36
N ALA A 434 13.09 -3.78 -15.30
CA ALA A 434 13.71 -4.86 -16.04
C ALA A 434 13.51 -4.72 -17.56
N LEU A 435 12.30 -4.42 -18.03
CA LEU A 435 12.03 -4.17 -19.45
C LEU A 435 12.86 -3.00 -20.01
N ALA A 436 12.97 -1.90 -19.27
CA ALA A 436 13.82 -0.77 -19.67
C ALA A 436 15.29 -1.17 -19.80
N ASN A 437 15.78 -2.07 -18.94
CA ASN A 437 17.14 -2.61 -19.04
C ASN A 437 17.28 -3.58 -20.22
N MET A 438 16.30 -4.44 -20.45
CA MET A 438 16.28 -5.36 -21.60
C MET A 438 16.30 -4.60 -22.93
N CYS A 439 15.58 -3.48 -23.06
CA CYS A 439 15.58 -2.64 -24.26
C CYS A 439 16.96 -2.03 -24.59
N LYS A 440 17.83 -1.90 -23.58
CA LYS A 440 19.21 -1.40 -23.76
C LYS A 440 20.17 -2.52 -24.13
N ALA A 441 19.95 -3.72 -23.58
CA ALA A 441 20.84 -4.87 -23.75
C ALA A 441 20.55 -5.69 -25.02
N PHE A 442 19.28 -5.86 -25.39
CA PHE A 442 18.86 -6.70 -26.51
C PHE A 442 18.42 -5.85 -27.70
N LYS A 443 19.00 -6.10 -28.88
CA LYS A 443 18.62 -5.48 -30.17
C LYS A 443 18.75 -6.49 -31.33
N PRO A 444 17.90 -6.41 -32.37
CA PRO A 444 16.76 -5.50 -32.50
C PRO A 444 15.53 -5.96 -31.70
N ASP A 445 15.35 -7.27 -31.55
CA ASP A 445 14.12 -7.88 -31.05
C ASP A 445 14.44 -8.92 -29.96
N LEU A 446 13.43 -9.22 -29.13
CA LEU A 446 13.50 -10.21 -28.06
C LEU A 446 12.27 -11.10 -28.12
N LYS A 447 12.42 -12.42 -28.01
CA LYS A 447 11.25 -13.32 -27.97
C LYS A 447 10.39 -12.97 -26.76
N LEU A 448 9.07 -12.82 -26.96
CA LEU A 448 8.15 -12.54 -25.86
C LEU A 448 8.23 -13.61 -24.78
N ARG A 449 8.40 -14.88 -25.19
CA ARG A 449 8.58 -16.01 -24.29
C ARG A 449 9.72 -15.82 -23.28
N TYR A 450 10.84 -15.25 -23.71
CA TYR A 450 11.95 -14.96 -22.81
C TYR A 450 11.57 -13.92 -21.76
N ILE A 451 10.84 -12.87 -22.15
CA ILE A 451 10.32 -11.84 -21.23
C ILE A 451 9.35 -12.48 -20.23
N THR A 452 8.46 -13.36 -20.70
CA THR A 452 7.50 -14.09 -19.85
C THR A 452 8.22 -14.85 -18.74
N GLU A 453 9.22 -15.67 -19.11
CA GLU A 453 9.95 -16.51 -18.17
C GLU A 453 10.85 -15.69 -17.24
N GLU A 454 11.59 -14.73 -17.79
CA GLU A 454 12.58 -13.93 -17.06
C GLU A 454 11.93 -12.96 -16.06
N LEU A 455 10.72 -12.47 -16.35
CA LEU A 455 9.98 -11.52 -15.51
C LEU A 455 8.82 -12.18 -14.73
N ALA A 456 8.81 -13.51 -14.69
CA ALA A 456 7.85 -14.34 -13.95
C ALA A 456 6.38 -13.93 -14.22
N PHE A 457 6.02 -13.82 -15.50
CA PHE A 457 4.62 -13.72 -15.91
C PHE A 457 3.98 -15.12 -15.94
N GLU A 458 2.67 -15.17 -15.69
CA GLU A 458 1.87 -16.40 -15.70
C GLU A 458 1.50 -16.87 -17.11
N SER A 459 1.74 -16.07 -18.14
CA SER A 459 1.60 -16.49 -19.54
C SER A 459 2.17 -15.45 -20.49
N ASP A 460 2.41 -15.86 -21.73
CA ASP A 460 2.76 -14.93 -22.82
C ASP A 460 1.63 -13.90 -23.04
N ALA A 461 0.37 -14.27 -22.78
CA ALA A 461 -0.76 -13.35 -22.83
C ALA A 461 -0.67 -12.27 -21.73
N GLU A 462 -0.30 -12.61 -20.49
CA GLU A 462 -0.09 -11.62 -19.43
C GLU A 462 1.09 -10.70 -19.76
N ALA A 463 2.20 -11.25 -20.27
CA ALA A 463 3.36 -10.47 -20.67
C ALA A 463 3.02 -9.50 -21.82
N ALA A 464 2.29 -9.96 -22.83
CA ALA A 464 1.80 -9.12 -23.93
C ALA A 464 0.85 -8.03 -23.42
N GLN A 465 -0.13 -8.40 -22.58
CA GLN A 465 -1.08 -7.45 -22.01
C GLN A 465 -0.36 -6.38 -21.19
N PHE A 466 0.64 -6.76 -20.39
CA PHE A 466 1.47 -5.82 -19.65
C PHE A 466 2.15 -4.81 -20.59
N ILE A 467 2.72 -5.25 -21.71
CA ILE A 467 3.33 -4.36 -22.71
C ILE A 467 2.28 -3.43 -23.34
N ILE A 468 1.07 -3.94 -23.61
CA ILE A 468 -0.05 -3.17 -24.17
C ILE A 468 -0.54 -2.10 -23.19
N ASP A 469 -0.65 -2.41 -21.90
CA ASP A 469 -1.06 -1.48 -20.84
C ASP A 469 -0.16 -0.24 -20.76
N TYR A 470 1.09 -0.37 -21.21
CA TYR A 470 2.08 0.72 -21.32
C TYR A 470 2.25 1.23 -22.77
N ASN A 471 1.20 1.15 -23.59
CA ASN A 471 1.16 1.64 -24.98
C ASN A 471 2.16 0.97 -25.94
N GLY A 472 2.59 -0.25 -25.62
CA GLY A 472 3.57 -1.03 -26.39
C GLY A 472 2.99 -1.95 -27.45
N GLN A 473 1.70 -1.86 -27.80
CA GLN A 473 1.06 -2.80 -28.74
C GLN A 473 1.77 -2.88 -30.10
N HIS A 474 2.29 -1.76 -30.60
CA HIS A 474 3.01 -1.67 -31.87
C HIS A 474 4.44 -2.24 -31.81
N LEU A 475 4.90 -2.61 -30.62
CA LEU A 475 6.21 -3.22 -30.38
C LEU A 475 6.11 -4.75 -30.36
N LEU A 476 4.91 -5.32 -30.32
CA LEU A 476 4.67 -6.75 -30.43
C LEU A 476 4.44 -7.10 -31.90
N GLN A 477 5.22 -8.04 -32.43
CA GLN A 477 5.11 -8.52 -33.79
C GLN A 477 4.97 -10.03 -33.79
N GLU A 478 3.93 -10.52 -34.44
CA GLU A 478 3.75 -11.95 -34.67
C GLU A 478 4.72 -12.40 -35.77
N ARG A 479 5.42 -13.50 -35.50
CA ARG A 479 6.25 -14.27 -36.43
C ARG A 479 5.68 -15.67 -36.50
N ASP A 480 6.06 -16.43 -37.52
CA ASP A 480 5.40 -17.69 -37.89
C ASP A 480 5.10 -18.62 -36.70
N ASP A 481 6.03 -18.76 -35.74
CA ASP A 481 5.91 -19.63 -34.57
C ASP A 481 6.00 -18.92 -33.20
N HIS A 482 6.18 -17.60 -33.16
CA HIS A 482 6.35 -16.86 -31.89
C HIS A 482 6.08 -15.37 -32.02
N ILE A 483 5.83 -14.73 -30.87
CA ILE A 483 5.73 -13.27 -30.77
C ILE A 483 7.10 -12.70 -30.40
N VAL A 484 7.52 -11.64 -31.09
CA VAL A 484 8.71 -10.87 -30.76
C VAL A 484 8.33 -9.49 -30.23
N PHE A 485 9.11 -9.03 -29.27
CA PHE A 485 9.09 -7.68 -28.73
C PHE A 485 10.23 -6.86 -29.34
N ALA A 486 9.90 -5.76 -30.00
CA ALA A 486 10.82 -4.87 -30.69
C ALA A 486 11.64 -3.99 -29.71
N ALA A 487 12.48 -4.63 -28.92
CA ALA A 487 13.31 -4.03 -27.86
C ALA A 487 14.11 -2.81 -28.33
N GLY A 488 14.61 -2.83 -29.57
CA GLY A 488 15.38 -1.74 -30.16
C GLY A 488 14.60 -0.43 -30.36
N LYS A 489 13.26 -0.48 -30.46
CA LYS A 489 12.35 0.67 -30.61
C LYS A 489 11.65 1.04 -29.29
N ALA A 490 11.65 0.12 -28.33
CA ALA A 490 10.88 0.22 -27.09
C ALA A 490 11.57 1.02 -25.97
N GLY A 491 12.87 1.30 -26.09
CA GLY A 491 13.69 1.83 -25.00
C GLY A 491 13.14 3.11 -24.34
N GLN A 492 12.77 4.11 -25.14
CA GLN A 492 12.26 5.39 -24.59
C GLN A 492 10.92 5.23 -23.87
N LEU A 493 10.05 4.34 -24.39
CA LEU A 493 8.73 4.08 -23.81
C LEU A 493 8.87 3.52 -22.40
N PHE A 494 9.58 2.39 -22.25
CA PHE A 494 9.73 1.73 -20.95
C PHE A 494 10.64 2.47 -19.99
N GLU A 495 11.59 3.26 -20.48
CA GLU A 495 12.36 4.17 -19.62
C GLU A 495 11.47 5.26 -19.01
N THR A 496 10.53 5.80 -19.79
CA THR A 496 9.54 6.79 -19.30
C THR A 496 8.58 6.16 -18.29
N SER A 497 8.01 5.00 -18.60
CA SER A 497 7.12 4.27 -17.69
C SER A 497 7.83 3.86 -16.40
N ARG A 498 9.10 3.46 -16.48
CA ARG A 498 9.95 3.21 -15.32
C ARG A 498 10.11 4.47 -14.48
N ALA A 499 10.50 5.60 -15.07
CA ALA A 499 10.68 6.85 -14.34
C ALA A 499 9.40 7.29 -13.61
N GLU A 500 8.24 7.11 -14.24
CA GLU A 500 6.94 7.38 -13.64
C GLU A 500 6.62 6.43 -12.48
N ALA A 501 6.83 5.12 -12.64
CA ALA A 501 6.55 4.13 -11.60
C ALA A 501 7.43 4.29 -10.34
N PHE A 502 8.62 4.88 -10.48
CA PHE A 502 9.51 5.18 -9.35
C PHE A 502 9.41 6.64 -8.87
N ARG A 503 8.54 7.46 -9.47
CA ARG A 503 8.26 8.81 -8.99
C ARG A 503 7.65 8.71 -7.59
N ARG A 504 8.31 9.30 -6.60
CA ARG A 504 7.83 9.30 -5.22
C ARG A 504 6.45 9.96 -5.14
N VAL A 505 5.44 9.17 -4.82
CA VAL A 505 4.13 9.65 -4.37
C VAL A 505 4.22 9.85 -2.85
N ASP A 506 3.93 11.07 -2.40
CA ASP A 506 4.00 11.47 -0.98
C ASP A 506 3.05 10.62 -0.10
N LEU A 507 3.31 10.61 1.20
CA LEU A 507 2.71 9.84 2.30
C LEU A 507 1.17 9.91 2.45
N LYS A 508 0.47 10.52 1.49
CA LYS A 508 -1.00 10.62 1.40
C LYS A 508 -1.59 9.97 0.14
N GLY A 509 -0.81 9.33 -0.71
CA GLY A 509 -1.34 8.44 -1.76
C GLY A 509 -2.18 9.14 -2.83
N GLN A 510 -1.73 10.29 -3.35
CA GLN A 510 -2.27 10.86 -4.60
C GLN A 510 -1.18 10.82 -5.67
N ILE A 511 -1.51 10.18 -6.80
CA ILE A 511 -0.66 10.03 -8.00
C ILE A 511 -0.19 11.39 -8.53
#